data_AF-A0A7Z2ZU57-F1
#
_entry.id   AF-A0A7Z2ZU57-F1
#
_cell.length_a   1.000
_cell.length_b   1.000
_cell.length_c   1.000
_cell.angle_alpha   90.00
_cell.angle_beta   90.00
_cell.angle_gamma   90.00
#
_symmetry.space_group_name_H-M   'P 1'
#
loop_
_entity.id
_entity.type
_entity.pdbx_description
1 polymer ?
#
loop_
_entity_poly.entity_id
_entity_poly.type
_entity_poly.pdbx_seq_one_letter_code
_entity_poly.pdbx_strand_id
1 'polypeptide(L)' 'MTLPYDEQVRVLDQDGQPIAGMPYHIIDGSGKVYKGLTDGAGCCQRVHTENAQSLAILTGAPALEKW' A
#
# COMPACT_ATOMS: atom_id res chain seq x y z
N MET A 1 16.65 -19.26 -8.90
CA MET A 1 15.24 -18.82 -8.76
C MET A 1 15.21 -17.84 -7.61
N THR A 2 14.91 -16.57 -7.87
CA THR A 2 14.61 -15.58 -6.82
C THR A 2 13.14 -15.75 -6.45
N LEU A 3 12.83 -15.77 -5.16
CA LEU A 3 11.43 -15.73 -4.71
C LEU A 3 10.87 -14.33 -5.00
N PRO A 4 9.61 -14.20 -5.44
CA PRO A 4 8.98 -12.90 -5.60
C PRO A 4 8.93 -12.19 -4.25
N TYR A 5 9.12 -10.88 -4.28
CA TYR A 5 8.91 -10.04 -3.12
C TYR A 5 7.40 -9.85 -2.91
N ASP A 6 7.00 -9.77 -1.64
CA ASP A 6 5.60 -9.75 -1.21
C ASP A 6 5.42 -8.69 -0.12
N GLU A 7 5.55 -7.43 -0.53
CA GLU A 7 5.46 -6.29 0.37
C GLU A 7 4.02 -6.06 0.86
N GLN A 8 3.88 -5.68 2.13
CA GLN A 8 2.63 -5.18 2.69
C GLN A 8 2.88 -3.87 3.42
N VAL A 9 2.11 -2.85 3.05
CA VAL A 9 2.11 -1.55 3.72
C VAL A 9 1.04 -1.56 4.80
N ARG A 10 1.40 -1.09 6.00
CA ARG A 10 0.47 -0.91 7.12
C ARG A 10 0.43 0.56 7.50
N VAL A 11 -0.77 1.14 7.56
CA VAL A 11 -1.00 2.53 7.95
C VAL A 11 -1.33 2.58 9.43
N LEU A 12 -0.52 3.33 10.18
CA LEU A 12 -0.67 3.54 11.62
C LEU A 12 -0.85 5.03 11.91
N ASP A 13 -1.49 5.35 13.02
CA ASP A 13 -1.50 6.70 13.58
C ASP A 13 -0.19 7.01 14.35
N GLN A 14 -0.15 8.18 14.98
CA GLN A 14 1.03 8.65 15.73
C GLN A 14 1.33 7.80 16.97
N ASP A 15 0.34 7.12 17.53
CA ASP A 15 0.46 6.23 18.69
C ASP A 15 0.76 4.77 18.26
N GLY A 16 0.88 4.52 16.96
CA GLY A 16 1.11 3.19 16.40
C GLY A 16 -0.15 2.33 16.27
N GLN A 17 -1.35 2.91 16.42
CA GLN A 17 -2.61 2.18 16.26
C GLN A 17 -2.97 2.06 14.77
N PRO A 18 -3.50 0.91 14.33
CA PRO A 18 -3.86 0.71 12.93
C PRO A 18 -5.05 1.58 12.52
N ILE A 19 -4.94 2.21 11.34
CA ILE A 19 -6.04 2.97 10.76
C ILE A 19 -6.77 2.11 9.75
N ALA A 20 -7.95 1.61 10.12
CA ALA A 20 -8.84 0.88 9.22
C ALA A 20 -9.63 1.82 8.31
N GLY A 21 -9.96 1.36 7.10
CA GLY A 21 -10.79 2.13 6.16
C GLY A 21 -10.10 3.35 5.55
N MET A 22 -8.78 3.49 5.70
CA MET A 22 -8.01 4.57 5.08
C MET A 22 -7.86 4.30 3.58
N PRO A 23 -8.26 5.23 2.69
CA PRO A 23 -7.98 5.12 1.27
C PRO A 23 -6.49 5.06 1.01
N TYR A 24 -6.08 4.18 0.10
CA TYR A 24 -4.70 4.09 -0.37
C TYR A 24 -4.62 4.00 -1.89
N HIS A 25 -3.49 4.47 -2.41
CA HIS A 25 -3.09 4.34 -3.80
C HIS A 25 -1.57 4.07 -3.85
N ILE A 26 -1.20 2.87 -4.28
CA ILE A 26 0.19 2.40 -4.38
C ILE A 26 0.52 2.21 -5.86
N ILE A 27 1.70 2.69 -6.27
CA ILE A 27 2.26 2.46 -7.60
C ILE A 27 3.60 1.76 -7.43
N ASP A 28 3.77 0.60 -8.05
CA ASP A 28 5.07 -0.06 -8.10
C ASP A 28 5.98 0.54 -9.19
N GLY A 29 7.25 0.13 -9.22
CA GLY A 29 8.24 0.60 -10.17
C GLY A 29 7.95 0.24 -11.63
N SER A 30 7.02 -0.68 -11.90
CA SER A 30 6.52 -0.96 -13.26
C SER A 30 5.36 -0.06 -13.69
N GLY A 31 4.84 0.75 -12.76
CA GLY A 31 3.67 1.60 -12.96
C GLY A 31 2.34 0.92 -12.66
N LYS A 32 2.33 -0.32 -12.15
CA LYS A 32 1.10 -1.01 -11.78
C LYS A 32 0.52 -0.40 -10.51
N VAL A 33 -0.80 -0.22 -10.53
CA VAL A 33 -1.56 0.47 -9.48
C VAL A 33 -2.29 -0.54 -8.60
N TYR A 34 -2.19 -0.32 -7.29
CA TYR A 34 -2.95 -1.01 -6.25
C TYR A 34 -3.68 0.04 -5.42
N LYS A 35 -5.01 -0.03 -5.37
CA LYS A 35 -5.82 0.96 -4.66
C LYS A 35 -6.96 0.28 -3.90
N GLY A 36 -7.44 0.93 -2.84
CA GLY A 36 -8.52 0.42 -2.03
C GLY A 36 -8.60 1.13 -0.68
N LEU A 37 -9.17 0.44 0.30
CA LEU A 37 -9.23 0.86 1.70
C LEU A 37 -8.41 -0.12 2.54
N THR A 38 -7.70 0.37 3.56
CA THR A 38 -7.01 -0.49 4.52
C THR A 38 -7.98 -1.38 5.28
N ASP A 39 -7.53 -2.60 5.63
CA ASP A 39 -8.31 -3.54 6.42
C ASP A 39 -8.37 -3.17 7.92
N GLY A 40 -9.00 -4.03 8.74
CA GLY A 40 -9.12 -3.82 10.19
C GLY A 40 -7.78 -3.80 10.94
N ALA A 41 -6.71 -4.31 10.36
CA ALA A 41 -5.36 -4.23 10.89
C ALA A 41 -4.57 -3.04 10.33
N GLY A 42 -5.20 -2.19 9.52
CA GLY A 42 -4.57 -1.04 8.86
C GLY A 42 -3.73 -1.44 7.64
N CYS A 43 -3.88 -2.66 7.12
CA CYS A 43 -3.07 -3.17 6.02
C CYS A 43 -3.68 -2.84 4.65
N CYS A 44 -2.83 -2.43 3.72
CA CYS A 44 -3.12 -2.45 2.30
C CYS A 44 -3.10 -3.90 1.78
N GLN A 45 -3.60 -4.10 0.55
CA GLN A 45 -3.37 -5.37 -0.14
C GLN A 45 -1.87 -5.63 -0.34
N ARG A 46 -1.50 -6.90 -0.46
CA ARG A 46 -0.13 -7.31 -0.76
C ARG A 46 0.28 -6.88 -2.16
N VAL A 47 1.51 -6.41 -2.30
CA VAL A 47 2.12 -5.99 -3.57
C VAL A 47 3.19 -7.01 -3.91
N HIS A 48 2.98 -7.72 -5.03
CA HIS A 48 3.93 -8.73 -5.50
C HIS A 48 4.86 -8.12 -6.54
N THR A 49 6.17 -8.21 -6.30
CA THR A 49 7.18 -7.69 -7.22
C THR A 49 8.25 -8.73 -7.55
N GLU A 50 8.76 -8.72 -8.78
CA GLU A 50 9.78 -9.70 -9.22
C GLU A 50 11.18 -9.37 -8.68
N ASN A 51 11.38 -8.13 -8.26
CA ASN A 51 12.61 -7.59 -7.72
C ASN A 51 12.31 -6.49 -6.71
N ALA A 52 13.24 -6.28 -5.77
CA ALA A 52 13.19 -5.15 -4.84
C ALA A 52 13.06 -3.84 -5.62
N GLN A 53 12.04 -3.05 -5.27
CA GLN A 53 11.75 -1.77 -5.91
C GLN A 53 11.04 -0.82 -4.95
N SER A 54 11.14 0.47 -5.23
CA SER A 54 10.44 1.49 -4.47
C SER A 54 8.95 1.50 -4.83
N LEU A 55 8.10 1.61 -3.81
CA LEU A 55 6.65 1.83 -3.96
C LEU A 55 6.32 3.30 -3.70
N ALA A 56 5.60 3.93 -4.61
CA ALA A 56 5.03 5.26 -4.37
C ALA A 56 3.66 5.08 -3.70
N ILE A 57 3.48 5.66 -2.51
CA ILE A 57 2.31 5.42 -1.67
C ILE A 57 1.64 6.74 -1.33
N LEU A 58 0.33 6.82 -1.59
CA LEU A 58 -0.56 7.88 -1.12
C LEU A 58 -1.62 7.27 -0.21
N THR A 59 -2.01 8.02 0.82
CA THR A 59 -3.08 7.65 1.76
C THR A 59 -4.06 8.81 1.97
N GLY A 60 -5.31 8.52 2.33
CA GLY A 60 -6.31 9.55 2.65
C GLY A 60 -6.82 10.30 1.42
N ALA A 61 -7.09 11.60 1.57
CA ALA A 61 -7.60 12.44 0.48
C ALA A 61 -6.73 12.41 -0.79
N PRO A 62 -5.38 12.51 -0.71
CA PRO A 62 -4.52 12.37 -1.89
C PRO A 62 -4.66 11.03 -2.64
N ALA A 63 -5.01 9.94 -1.94
CA ALA A 63 -5.24 8.66 -2.59
C ALA A 63 -6.57 8.63 -3.36
N LEU A 64 -7.61 9.29 -2.84
CA LEU A 64 -8.92 9.39 -3.49
C LEU A 64 -8.87 10.26 -4.75
N GLU A 65 -8.05 11.31 -4.77
CA GLU A 65 -7.83 12.15 -5.96
C GLU A 65 -7.19 11.39 -7.13
N LYS A 66 -6.59 10.23 -6.86
CA LYS A 66 -5.94 9.35 -7.85
C LYS A 66 -6.74 8.10 -8.17
N TRP A 67 -7.97 7.97 -7.67
CA TRP A 67 -8.85 6.84 -8.00
C TRP A 67 -9.36 6.87 -9.44
#